data_AF-A0A7K0F6X6-F1
#
_entry.id   AF-A0A7K0F6X6-F1
#
_cell.length_a   1.000
_cell.length_b   1.000
_cell.length_c   1.000
_cell.angle_alpha   90.00
_cell.angle_beta   90.00
_cell.angle_gamma   90.00
#
_symmetry.space_group_name_H-M   'P 1'
#
loop_
_entity.id
_entity.type
_entity.pdbx_description
1 polymer ?
#
loop_
_entity_poly.entity_id
_entity_poly.type
_entity_poly.pdbx_seq_one_letter_code
_entity_poly.pdbx_strand_id
1 'polypeptide(L)'
;MMKEEKQIGELFGLRQNEIANIVGVSQGLWSMHAIGRRLLPTRAYLRLAKMILFEEQQKNNPPAVRQLQPEERKHWEDKLNLNQITQHNIMKKLREHQEKYEPARKGLELLAFVTDESQAADFVADEMEKRRKDKFFPVVKARLEGVIERNSLHLQEQYELKLQVLQFEEKCLKEKLSF
;
A
#
# COMPACT_ATOMS: atom_id res chain seq x y z
N MET A 1 -16.39 26.02 30.72
CA MET A 1 -16.09 25.82 32.16
C MET A 1 -16.67 24.51 32.71
N MET A 2 -17.97 24.32 32.98
CA MET A 2 -18.44 23.04 33.60
C MET A 2 -18.58 21.82 32.67
N LYS A 3 -18.59 21.99 31.34
CA LYS A 3 -18.70 20.84 30.41
C LYS A 3 -17.36 20.17 30.13
N GLU A 4 -16.27 20.95 30.10
CA GLU A 4 -14.92 20.42 29.85
C GLU A 4 -14.43 19.53 31.00
N GLU A 5 -14.72 19.91 32.26
CA GLU A 5 -14.30 19.15 33.45
C GLU A 5 -14.92 17.75 33.54
N LYS A 6 -16.11 17.55 32.95
CA LYS A 6 -16.89 16.31 33.07
C LYS A 6 -16.39 15.18 32.16
N GLN A 7 -15.56 15.49 31.16
CA GLN A 7 -15.06 14.53 30.16
C GLN A 7 -13.52 14.45 30.09
N ILE A 8 -12.80 14.96 31.08
CA ILE A 8 -11.32 14.93 31.09
C ILE A 8 -10.76 13.51 30.98
N GLY A 9 -11.45 12.51 31.56
CA GLY A 9 -11.04 11.11 31.38
C GLY A 9 -11.03 10.70 29.92
N GLU A 10 -12.09 11.03 29.19
CA GLU A 10 -12.22 10.76 27.75
C GLU A 10 -11.20 11.56 26.94
N LEU A 11 -10.97 12.82 27.32
CA LEU A 11 -10.00 13.72 26.68
C LEU A 11 -8.57 13.15 26.69
N PHE A 12 -8.21 12.44 27.76
CA PHE A 12 -6.89 11.82 27.91
C PHE A 12 -6.89 10.30 27.64
N GLY A 13 -8.01 9.72 27.20
CA GLY A 13 -8.14 8.28 26.97
C GLY A 13 -8.03 7.42 28.25
N LEU A 14 -8.28 8.01 29.41
CA LEU A 14 -8.19 7.38 30.73
C LEU A 14 -9.54 6.85 31.20
N ARG A 15 -9.53 5.66 31.79
CA ARG A 15 -10.71 5.06 32.44
C ARG A 15 -11.05 5.79 33.74
N GLN A 16 -12.31 5.68 34.17
CA GLN A 16 -12.84 6.36 35.36
C GLN A 16 -12.04 6.07 36.65
N ASN A 17 -11.56 4.84 36.82
CA ASN A 17 -10.71 4.45 37.95
C ASN A 17 -9.29 5.04 37.85
N GLU A 18 -8.73 5.12 36.66
CA GLU A 18 -7.38 5.64 36.41
C GLU A 18 -7.32 7.14 36.70
N ILE A 19 -8.30 7.90 36.19
CA ILE A 19 -8.35 9.34 36.46
C ILE A 19 -8.66 9.65 37.93
N ALA A 20 -9.53 8.85 38.58
CA ALA A 20 -9.79 8.99 40.01
C ALA A 20 -8.50 8.81 40.83
N ASN A 21 -7.67 7.83 40.49
CA ASN A 21 -6.36 7.64 41.11
C ASN A 21 -5.41 8.83 40.86
N ILE A 22 -5.36 9.36 39.64
CA ILE A 22 -4.50 10.49 39.27
C ILE A 22 -4.88 11.76 40.04
N VAL A 23 -6.18 12.09 40.11
CA VAL A 23 -6.64 13.25 40.89
C VAL A 23 -6.64 12.97 42.40
N GLY A 24 -6.53 11.70 42.82
CA GLY A 24 -6.41 11.27 44.21
C GLY A 24 -7.74 11.20 44.95
N VAL A 25 -8.78 10.68 44.31
CA VAL A 25 -10.11 10.44 44.89
C VAL A 25 -10.57 9.02 44.61
N SER A 26 -11.61 8.55 45.31
CA SER A 26 -12.21 7.26 45.00
C SER A 26 -12.98 7.30 43.67
N GLN A 27 -13.06 6.16 42.99
CA GLN A 27 -13.82 6.01 41.75
C GLN A 27 -15.28 6.44 41.90
N GLY A 28 -15.92 6.15 43.04
CA GLY A 28 -17.29 6.58 43.32
C GLY A 28 -17.43 8.10 43.46
N LEU A 29 -16.47 8.76 44.12
CA LEU A 29 -16.46 10.22 44.22
C LEU A 29 -16.25 10.88 42.86
N TRP A 30 -15.35 10.32 42.05
CA TRP A 30 -15.10 10.76 40.68
C TRP A 30 -16.34 10.57 39.79
N SER A 31 -17.01 9.41 39.86
CA SER A 31 -18.23 9.14 39.08
C SER A 31 -19.34 10.14 39.43
N MET A 32 -19.54 10.43 40.73
CA MET A 32 -20.49 11.45 41.21
C MET A 32 -20.15 12.86 40.72
N HIS A 33 -18.86 13.18 40.61
CA HIS A 33 -18.40 14.44 40.03
C HIS A 33 -18.64 14.52 38.52
N ALA A 34 -18.32 13.46 37.78
CA ALA A 34 -18.51 13.39 36.32
C ALA A 34 -19.98 13.62 35.93
N ILE A 35 -20.92 13.09 36.70
CA ILE A 35 -22.37 13.31 36.50
C ILE A 35 -22.89 14.62 37.13
N GLY A 36 -22.02 15.44 37.72
CA GLY A 36 -22.34 16.74 38.31
C GLY A 36 -23.12 16.68 39.63
N ARG A 37 -23.15 15.53 40.30
CA ARG A 37 -23.86 15.34 41.58
C ARG A 37 -23.03 15.73 42.81
N ARG A 38 -21.70 15.84 42.68
CA ARG A 38 -20.82 16.21 43.80
C ARG A 38 -19.59 16.96 43.33
N LEU A 39 -19.18 17.97 44.10
CA LEU A 39 -17.92 18.68 43.85
C LEU A 39 -16.72 17.87 44.32
N LEU A 40 -15.59 18.02 43.63
CA LEU A 40 -14.32 17.42 44.05
C LEU A 40 -13.72 18.19 45.24
N PRO A 41 -12.95 17.52 46.11
CA PRO A 41 -12.10 18.20 47.07
C PRO A 41 -11.13 19.15 46.38
N THR A 42 -10.82 20.29 47.00
CA THR A 42 -9.96 21.35 46.42
C THR A 42 -8.64 20.82 45.87
N ARG A 43 -8.02 19.85 46.55
CA ARG A 43 -6.76 19.23 46.10
C ARG A 43 -6.92 18.45 44.79
N ALA A 44 -8.03 17.74 44.63
CA ALA A 44 -8.35 17.00 43.41
C ALA A 44 -8.74 17.95 42.27
N TYR A 45 -9.48 19.01 42.59
CA TYR A 45 -9.81 20.08 41.65
C TYR A 45 -8.55 20.78 41.10
N LEU A 46 -7.60 21.12 41.96
CA LEU A 46 -6.33 21.72 41.54
C LEU A 46 -5.49 20.80 40.65
N ARG A 47 -5.51 19.48 40.90
CA ARG A 47 -4.85 18.50 40.03
C ARG A 47 -5.53 18.43 38.66
N LEU A 48 -6.86 18.43 38.64
CA LEU A 48 -7.65 18.46 37.42
C LEU A 48 -7.34 19.71 36.59
N ALA A 49 -7.33 20.89 37.23
CA ALA A 49 -7.00 22.16 36.58
C ALA A 49 -5.58 22.14 35.96
N LYS A 50 -4.60 21.52 36.63
CA LYS A 50 -3.25 21.35 36.06
C LYS A 50 -3.25 20.46 34.81
N MET A 51 -4.09 19.43 34.77
CA MET A 51 -4.22 18.57 33.57
C MET A 51 -4.83 19.33 32.40
N ILE A 52 -5.87 20.15 32.66
CA ILE A 52 -6.47 21.03 31.63
C ILE A 52 -5.42 22.02 31.11
N LEU A 53 -4.67 22.66 32.02
CA LEU A 53 -3.62 23.60 31.65
C LEU A 53 -2.53 22.93 30.80
N PHE A 54 -2.15 21.68 31.12
CA PHE A 54 -1.22 20.89 30.31
C PHE A 54 -1.78 20.66 28.90
N GLU A 55 -3.06 20.30 28.75
CA GLU A 55 -3.68 20.13 27.44
C GLU A 55 -3.69 21.42 26.62
N GLU A 56 -4.05 22.55 27.24
CA GLU A 56 -4.06 23.86 26.59
C GLU A 56 -2.64 24.29 26.17
N GLN A 57 -1.63 23.99 27.00
CA GLN A 57 -0.23 24.23 26.66
C GLN A 57 0.24 23.37 25.48
N GLN A 58 -0.17 22.10 25.42
CA GLN A 58 0.16 21.20 24.30
C GLN A 58 -0.59 21.58 23.01
N LYS A 59 -1.80 22.13 23.09
CA LYS A 59 -2.52 22.65 21.90
C LYS A 59 -1.82 23.86 21.28
N ASN A 60 -1.30 24.75 22.12
CA ASN A 60 -0.64 25.98 21.66
C ASN A 60 0.84 25.80 21.34
N ASN A 61 1.45 24.74 21.88
CA ASN A 61 2.85 24.42 21.67
C ASN A 61 2.97 22.88 21.58
N PRO A 62 2.57 22.28 20.43
CA PRO A 62 2.72 20.86 20.25
C PRO A 62 4.17 20.48 20.53
N PRO A 63 4.43 19.34 21.20
CA PRO A 63 5.79 18.95 21.48
C PRO A 63 6.48 18.83 20.12
N ALA A 64 7.65 19.45 19.99
CA ALA A 64 8.48 19.38 18.79
C ALA A 64 8.45 17.94 18.29
N VAL A 65 7.98 17.78 17.05
CA VAL A 65 7.82 16.53 16.29
C VAL A 65 8.51 15.36 17.00
N ARG A 66 7.72 14.43 17.55
CA ARG A 66 8.26 13.21 18.19
C ARG A 66 9.27 12.61 17.22
N GLN A 67 10.56 12.80 17.49
CA GLN A 67 11.59 12.07 16.77
C GLN A 67 11.23 10.60 16.89
N LEU A 68 11.01 9.93 15.74
CA LEU A 68 10.72 8.50 15.72
C LEU A 68 11.66 7.79 16.68
N GLN A 69 11.08 6.93 17.53
CA GLN A 69 11.94 6.09 18.35
C GLN A 69 12.83 5.25 17.41
N PRO A 70 14.10 4.96 17.78
CA PRO A 70 15.02 4.21 16.91
C PRO A 70 14.41 2.91 16.37
N GLU A 71 13.55 2.26 17.16
CA GLU A 71 12.82 1.04 16.81
C GLU A 71 11.75 1.28 15.73
N GLU A 72 11.00 2.39 15.82
CA GLU A 72 9.98 2.75 14.83
C GLU A 72 10.63 3.14 13.51
N ARG A 73 11.74 3.89 13.56
CA ARG A 73 12.51 4.23 12.37
C ARG A 73 13.04 2.99 11.65
N LYS A 74 13.66 2.08 12.40
CA LYS A 74 14.15 0.81 11.85
C LYS A 74 13.02 -0.02 11.23
N HIS A 75 11.85 -0.07 11.85
CA HIS A 75 10.68 -0.75 11.30
C HIS A 75 10.27 -0.21 9.92
N TRP A 76 10.26 1.12 9.76
CA TRP A 76 9.92 1.75 8.48
C TRP A 76 11.03 1.58 7.43
N GLU A 77 12.30 1.61 7.83
CA GLU A 77 13.46 1.33 6.94
C GLU A 77 13.43 -0.12 6.42
N ASP A 78 13.11 -1.10 7.27
CA ASP A 78 12.99 -2.51 6.87
C ASP A 78 11.84 -2.71 5.86
N LYS A 79 10.70 -2.04 6.08
CA LYS A 79 9.58 -2.04 5.12
C LYS A 79 9.95 -1.39 3.79
N LEU A 80 10.69 -0.29 3.82
CA LEU A 80 11.16 0.40 2.62
C LEU A 80 12.09 -0.51 1.80
N ASN A 81 13.05 -1.17 2.45
CA ASN A 81 13.95 -2.12 1.81
C ASN A 81 13.19 -3.29 1.17
N LEU A 82 12.23 -3.89 1.90
CA LEU A 82 11.42 -4.98 1.38
C LEU A 82 10.59 -4.55 0.16
N ASN A 83 9.99 -3.36 0.21
CA ASN A 83 9.22 -2.80 -0.89
C ASN A 83 10.11 -2.62 -2.13
N GLN A 84 11.31 -2.04 -1.99
CA GLN A 84 12.24 -1.84 -3.11
C GLN A 84 12.71 -3.16 -3.73
N ILE A 85 13.01 -4.18 -2.92
CA ILE A 85 13.34 -5.54 -3.41
C ILE A 85 12.16 -6.10 -4.20
N THR A 86 10.94 -5.91 -3.71
CA THR A 86 9.72 -6.40 -4.35
C THR A 86 9.46 -5.68 -5.68
N GLN A 87 9.65 -4.36 -5.74
CA GLN A 87 9.58 -3.58 -6.98
C GLN A 87 10.57 -4.11 -8.01
N HIS A 88 11.83 -4.32 -7.63
CA HIS A 88 12.86 -4.84 -8.53
C HIS A 88 12.47 -6.20 -9.12
N ASN A 89 11.97 -7.11 -8.29
CA ASN A 89 11.55 -8.44 -8.73
C ASN A 89 10.35 -8.39 -9.69
N ILE A 90 9.39 -7.50 -9.45
CA ILE A 90 8.22 -7.33 -10.33
C ILE A 90 8.63 -6.69 -11.65
N MET A 91 9.48 -5.66 -11.63
CA MET A 91 10.02 -5.04 -12.84
C MET A 91 10.77 -6.05 -13.71
N LYS A 92 11.57 -6.92 -13.09
CA LYS A 92 12.28 -7.98 -13.80
C LYS A 92 11.31 -8.94 -14.48
N LYS A 93 10.29 -9.42 -13.76
CA LYS A 93 9.26 -10.31 -14.32
C LYS A 93 8.49 -9.65 -15.46
N LEU A 94 8.07 -8.40 -15.28
CA LEU A 94 7.38 -7.63 -16.31
C LEU A 94 8.21 -7.56 -17.60
N ARG A 95 9.50 -7.23 -17.47
CA ARG A 95 10.43 -7.19 -18.61
C ARG A 95 10.56 -8.55 -19.29
N GLU A 96 10.73 -9.62 -18.52
CA GLU A 96 10.82 -10.99 -19.08
C GLU A 96 9.55 -11.39 -19.86
N HIS A 97 8.37 -10.96 -19.41
CA HIS A 97 7.11 -11.19 -20.13
C HIS A 97 7.03 -10.35 -21.40
N GLN A 98 7.36 -9.06 -21.33
CA GLN A 98 7.37 -8.15 -22.48
C GLN A 98 8.35 -8.61 -23.58
N GLU A 99 9.57 -9.00 -23.20
CA GLU A 99 10.62 -9.49 -24.11
C GLU A 99 10.21 -10.78 -24.84
N LYS A 100 9.33 -11.60 -24.25
CA LYS A 100 8.83 -12.82 -24.89
C LYS A 100 7.57 -12.59 -25.72
N TYR A 101 6.73 -11.65 -25.29
CA TYR A 101 5.46 -11.35 -25.94
C TYR A 101 5.64 -10.68 -27.30
N GLU A 102 6.45 -9.62 -27.39
CA GLU A 102 6.62 -8.83 -28.61
C GLU A 102 7.16 -9.63 -29.80
N PRO A 103 8.23 -10.45 -29.65
CA PRO A 103 8.70 -11.31 -30.73
C PRO A 103 7.66 -12.37 -31.14
N ALA A 104 6.90 -12.91 -30.17
CA ALA A 104 5.90 -13.92 -30.46
C ALA A 104 4.73 -13.34 -31.27
N ARG A 105 4.28 -12.14 -30.92
CA ARG A 105 3.28 -11.37 -31.66
C ARG A 105 3.75 -11.06 -33.08
N LYS A 106 4.95 -10.49 -33.24
CA LYS A 106 5.53 -10.22 -34.57
C LYS A 106 5.68 -11.48 -35.41
N GLY A 107 6.02 -12.60 -34.78
CA GLY A 107 6.06 -13.91 -35.44
C GLY A 107 4.71 -14.37 -35.96
N LEU A 108 3.61 -14.12 -35.22
CA LEU A 108 2.26 -14.41 -35.70
C LEU A 108 1.83 -13.47 -36.82
N GLU A 109 2.15 -12.17 -36.73
CA GLU A 109 1.87 -11.19 -37.78
C GLU A 109 2.59 -11.57 -39.09
N LEU A 110 3.87 -11.98 -39.00
CA LEU A 110 4.63 -12.49 -40.14
C LEU A 110 4.03 -13.79 -40.70
N LEU A 111 3.64 -14.72 -39.83
CA LEU A 111 3.01 -15.97 -40.27
C LEU A 111 1.71 -15.68 -41.02
N ALA A 112 0.89 -14.77 -40.51
CA ALA A 112 -0.35 -14.34 -41.15
C ALA A 112 -0.08 -13.72 -42.53
N PHE A 113 0.90 -12.83 -42.64
CA PHE A 113 1.34 -12.22 -43.90
C PHE A 113 1.77 -13.27 -44.94
N VAL A 114 2.58 -14.25 -44.55
CA VAL A 114 3.07 -15.31 -45.45
C VAL A 114 1.96 -16.30 -45.83
N THR A 115 0.92 -16.45 -45.00
CA THR A 115 -0.23 -17.30 -45.31
C THR A 115 -1.30 -16.62 -46.16
N ASP A 116 -1.32 -15.28 -46.22
CA ASP A 116 -2.31 -14.52 -46.96
C ASP A 116 -2.06 -14.63 -48.48
N GLU A 117 -2.94 -15.36 -49.14
CA GLU A 117 -2.86 -15.64 -50.59
C GLU A 117 -2.97 -14.37 -51.45
N SER A 118 -3.53 -13.28 -50.91
CA SER A 118 -3.62 -11.99 -51.61
C SER A 118 -2.29 -11.25 -51.69
N GLN A 119 -1.35 -11.57 -50.78
CA GLN A 119 -0.02 -10.95 -50.69
C GLN A 119 1.10 -11.92 -51.10
N ALA A 120 0.80 -13.21 -51.22
CA ALA A 120 1.73 -14.28 -51.56
C ALA A 120 1.83 -14.56 -53.08
N ALA A 121 1.54 -13.58 -53.94
CA ALA A 121 1.58 -13.75 -55.41
C ALA A 121 2.95 -14.18 -55.95
N ASP A 122 4.04 -13.93 -55.20
CA ASP A 122 5.42 -14.27 -55.57
C ASP A 122 5.94 -15.57 -54.91
N PHE A 123 5.20 -16.20 -53.99
CA PHE A 123 5.57 -17.50 -53.44
C PHE A 123 5.07 -18.60 -54.37
N VAL A 124 5.98 -19.07 -55.23
CA VAL A 124 5.74 -20.11 -56.24
C VAL A 124 5.14 -21.35 -55.58
N ALA A 125 3.87 -21.62 -55.90
CA ALA A 125 3.06 -22.73 -55.40
C ALA A 125 3.63 -24.11 -55.79
N ASP A 126 4.73 -24.51 -55.15
CA ASP A 126 5.32 -25.83 -55.23
C ASP A 126 4.71 -26.75 -54.16
N GLU A 127 4.70 -28.07 -54.37
CA GLU A 127 4.16 -29.05 -53.41
C GLU A 127 4.82 -28.93 -52.02
N MET A 128 6.08 -28.48 -51.98
CA MET A 128 6.80 -28.18 -50.75
C MET A 128 6.22 -27.01 -49.96
N GLU A 129 5.57 -26.03 -50.62
CA GLU A 129 4.93 -24.91 -49.95
C GLU A 129 3.59 -25.31 -49.33
N LYS A 130 2.78 -26.11 -50.04
CA LYS A 130 1.56 -26.73 -49.47
C LYS A 130 1.88 -27.56 -48.23
N ARG A 131 2.91 -28.40 -48.28
CA ARG A 131 3.35 -29.18 -47.11
C ARG A 131 3.78 -28.30 -45.93
N ARG A 132 4.42 -27.15 -46.20
CA ARG A 132 4.80 -26.17 -45.16
C ARG A 132 3.57 -25.48 -44.57
N LYS A 133 2.61 -25.04 -45.40
CA LYS A 133 1.34 -24.45 -44.95
C LYS A 133 0.50 -25.43 -44.13
N ASP A 134 0.43 -26.71 -44.54
CA ASP A 134 -0.44 -27.70 -43.90
C ASP A 134 0.15 -28.31 -42.62
N LYS A 135 1.48 -28.48 -42.54
CA LYS A 135 2.12 -29.21 -41.43
C LYS A 135 3.00 -28.35 -40.53
N PHE A 136 3.71 -27.37 -41.09
CA PHE A 136 4.71 -26.61 -40.35
C PHE A 136 4.12 -25.33 -39.74
N PHE A 137 3.37 -24.55 -40.51
CA PHE A 137 2.80 -23.29 -40.04
C PHE A 137 1.83 -23.44 -38.86
N PRO A 138 0.95 -24.46 -38.79
CA PRO A 138 0.08 -24.66 -37.64
C PRO A 138 0.87 -24.96 -36.35
N VAL A 139 1.99 -25.70 -36.45
CA VAL A 139 2.86 -26.01 -35.31
C VAL A 139 3.56 -24.74 -34.81
N VAL A 140 4.06 -23.92 -35.72
CA VAL A 140 4.68 -22.63 -35.37
C VAL A 140 3.65 -21.69 -34.76
N LYS A 141 2.45 -21.61 -35.35
CA LYS A 141 1.32 -20.81 -34.86
C LYS A 141 0.97 -21.19 -33.42
N ALA A 142 0.70 -22.47 -33.16
CA ALA A 142 0.34 -22.96 -31.83
C ALA A 142 1.43 -22.70 -30.79
N ARG A 143 2.71 -22.83 -31.17
CA ARG A 143 3.84 -22.49 -30.30
C ARG A 143 3.84 -20.99 -29.94
N LEU A 144 3.65 -20.13 -30.92
CA LEU A 144 3.66 -18.67 -30.74
C LEU A 144 2.43 -18.20 -29.92
N GLU A 145 1.24 -18.72 -30.22
CA GLU A 145 0.02 -18.49 -29.43
C GLU A 145 0.22 -18.92 -27.98
N GLY A 146 0.79 -20.10 -27.74
CA GLY A 146 1.11 -20.55 -26.39
C GLY A 146 2.15 -19.70 -25.66
N VAL A 147 3.02 -18.98 -26.37
CA VAL A 147 3.93 -17.98 -25.75
C VAL A 147 3.15 -16.71 -25.42
N ILE A 148 2.27 -16.24 -26.31
CA ILE A 148 1.43 -15.07 -26.09
C ILE A 148 0.50 -15.27 -24.89
N GLU A 149 -0.17 -16.42 -24.78
CA GLU A 149 -1.06 -16.73 -23.65
C GLU A 149 -0.31 -16.70 -22.31
N ARG A 150 0.86 -17.34 -22.25
CA ARG A 150 1.71 -17.38 -21.04
C ARG A 150 2.31 -16.03 -20.67
N ASN A 151 2.40 -15.10 -21.61
CA ASN A 151 2.96 -13.76 -21.42
C ASN A 151 1.94 -12.67 -21.74
N SER A 152 0.65 -12.96 -21.53
CA SER A 152 -0.45 -12.12 -22.01
C SER A 152 -0.37 -10.68 -21.51
N LEU A 153 -0.95 -9.76 -22.28
CA LEU A 153 -1.05 -8.34 -21.90
C LEU A 153 -1.75 -8.17 -20.55
N HIS A 154 -2.76 -8.98 -20.26
CA HIS A 154 -3.44 -8.95 -18.97
C HIS A 154 -2.48 -9.25 -17.80
N LEU A 155 -1.60 -10.24 -17.95
CA LEU A 155 -0.60 -10.55 -16.92
C LEU A 155 0.43 -9.43 -16.78
N GLN A 156 0.84 -8.80 -17.89
CA GLN A 156 1.72 -7.65 -17.87
C GLN A 156 1.09 -6.46 -17.14
N GLU A 157 -0.18 -6.16 -17.43
CA GLU A 157 -0.95 -5.10 -16.78
C GLU A 157 -1.11 -5.35 -15.27
N GLN A 158 -1.32 -6.61 -14.85
CA GLN A 158 -1.33 -6.96 -13.42
C GLN A 158 0.01 -6.63 -12.74
N TYR A 159 1.14 -6.87 -13.41
CA TYR A 159 2.45 -6.51 -12.87
C TYR A 159 2.68 -5.00 -12.84
N GLU A 160 2.22 -4.26 -13.86
CA GLU A 160 2.29 -2.80 -13.91
C GLU A 160 1.48 -2.15 -12.78
N LEU A 161 0.23 -2.61 -12.58
CA LEU A 161 -0.61 -2.16 -11.47
C LEU A 161 0.06 -2.43 -10.12
N LYS A 162 0.62 -3.63 -9.95
CA LYS A 162 1.33 -3.98 -8.72
C LYS A 162 2.55 -3.09 -8.49
N LEU A 163 3.27 -2.73 -9.55
CA LEU A 163 4.40 -1.82 -9.47
C LEU A 163 3.96 -0.41 -9.05
N GLN A 164 2.86 0.11 -9.63
CA GLN A 164 2.30 1.42 -9.26
C GLN A 164 1.91 1.48 -7.77
N VAL A 165 1.27 0.42 -7.26
CA VAL A 165 0.92 0.31 -5.83
C VAL A 165 2.18 0.36 -4.97
N LEU A 166 3.22 -0.39 -5.32
CA LEU A 166 4.46 -0.41 -4.54
C LEU A 166 5.20 0.94 -4.58
N GLN A 167 5.18 1.65 -5.71
CA GLN A 167 5.74 3.00 -5.84
C GLN A 167 4.98 4.02 -4.99
N PHE A 168 3.65 3.88 -4.90
CA PHE A 168 2.85 4.70 -4.01
C PHE A 168 3.18 4.40 -2.53
N GLU A 169 3.26 3.12 -2.17
CA GLU A 169 3.65 2.70 -0.82
C GLU A 169 5.05 3.23 -0.46
N GLU A 170 6.01 3.22 -1.38
CA GLU A 170 7.34 3.79 -1.19
C GLU A 170 7.29 5.28 -0.84
N LYS A 171 6.43 6.07 -1.50
CA LYS A 171 6.24 7.48 -1.17
C LYS A 171 5.72 7.65 0.26
N CYS A 172 4.70 6.89 0.65
CA CYS A 172 4.16 6.92 2.00
C CYS A 172 5.18 6.49 3.06
N LEU A 173 6.04 5.51 2.76
CA LEU A 173 7.11 5.07 3.66
C LEU A 173 8.19 6.14 3.83
N LYS A 174 8.56 6.83 2.75
CA LYS A 174 9.50 7.96 2.80
C LYS A 174 8.95 9.13 3.59
N GLU A 175 7.67 9.46 3.42
CA GLU A 175 6.98 10.47 4.22
C GLU A 175 7.08 10.12 5.71
N LYS A 176 6.76 8.87 6.08
CA LYS A 176 6.87 8.40 7.47
C LYS A 176 8.27 8.51 8.05
N LEU A 177 9.32 8.34 7.26
CA LEU A 177 10.72 8.47 7.70
C LEU A 177 11.24 9.91 7.74
N SER A 178 10.49 10.86 7.14
CA SER A 178 10.84 12.29 7.10
C SER A 178 10.29 13.09 8.29
N PHE A 179 9.36 12.51 9.05
CA PHE A 179 8.85 13.02 10.33
C PHE A 179 9.67 12.46 11.50
#